data_AF-A0A1E3WB47-F1
#
_entry.id   AF-A0A1E3WB47-F1
#
_cell.length_a   1.000
_cell.length_b   1.000
_cell.length_c   1.000
_cell.angle_alpha   90.00
_cell.angle_beta   90.00
_cell.angle_gamma   90.00
#
_symmetry.space_group_name_H-M   'P 1'
#
loop_
_entity.id
_entity.type
_entity.pdbx_description
1 polymer ?
#
loop_
_entity_poly.entity_id
_entity_poly.type
_entity_poly.pdbx_seq_one_letter_code
_entity_poly.pdbx_strand_id
1 'polypeptide(L)'
;MLATVVTTSSIQAGSAAGRDIEVLIDQATMLRLERSAAEIVVGNPSIADVSVQSGNTLVLTGKSFGETNLIVIDPEGKVVINRRVVVQEPAGGYVTVYRGKNRVTLHCSPNCETPLVIGDEPAYFEAISKEIRTKQAIGQASAEGEQQSE
;
A
#
# COMPACT_ATOMS: atom_id res chain seq x y z
N MET A 1 68.23 4.09 9.38
CA MET A 1 66.93 4.63 8.91
C MET A 1 65.88 3.56 9.12
N LEU A 2 65.08 3.62 10.19
CA LEU A 2 63.90 2.78 10.35
C LEU A 2 62.70 3.50 9.72
N ALA A 3 62.05 2.87 8.74
CA ALA A 3 60.86 3.39 8.08
C ALA A 3 59.60 2.89 8.79
N THR A 4 58.86 3.80 9.43
CA THR A 4 57.57 3.53 10.07
C THR A 4 56.46 3.58 9.02
N VAL A 5 55.76 2.46 8.82
CA VAL A 5 54.61 2.36 7.91
C VAL A 5 53.35 2.78 8.69
N VAL A 6 52.68 3.84 8.24
CA VAL A 6 51.39 4.30 8.78
C VAL A 6 50.27 3.65 7.98
N THR A 7 49.56 2.70 8.59
CA THR A 7 48.35 2.10 8.00
C THR A 7 47.13 2.96 8.32
N THR A 8 46.58 3.63 7.32
CA THR A 8 45.31 4.36 7.40
C THR A 8 44.13 3.40 7.19
N SER A 9 43.40 3.07 8.26
CA SER A 9 42.13 2.34 8.16
C SER A 9 41.02 3.27 7.68
N SER A 10 40.48 3.00 6.49
CA SER A 10 39.28 3.65 5.97
C SER A 10 38.04 3.08 6.64
N ILE A 11 37.24 3.91 7.30
CA ILE A 11 35.92 3.52 7.82
C ILE A 11 34.94 3.62 6.63
N GLN A 12 34.54 2.48 6.07
CA GLN A 12 33.42 2.43 5.12
C GLN A 12 32.11 2.70 5.87
N ALA A 13 31.48 3.84 5.61
CA ALA A 13 30.10 4.10 6.00
C ALA A 13 29.18 3.25 5.11
N GLY A 14 28.66 2.15 5.65
CA GLY A 14 27.59 1.40 5.00
C GLY A 14 26.34 2.26 4.94
N SER A 15 25.84 2.54 3.74
CA SER A 15 24.52 3.15 3.56
C SER A 15 23.48 2.21 4.15
N ALA A 16 22.89 2.61 5.28
CA ALA A 16 21.73 1.95 5.85
C ALA A 16 20.52 2.22 4.95
N ALA A 17 20.46 1.53 3.82
CA ALA A 17 19.23 1.41 3.05
C ALA A 17 18.19 0.77 3.98
N GLY A 18 17.29 1.61 4.50
CA GLY A 18 16.23 1.14 5.38
C GLY A 18 15.38 0.10 4.66
N ARG A 19 14.93 -0.92 5.40
CA ARG A 19 14.08 -2.00 4.88
C ARG A 19 12.88 -1.45 4.10
N ASP A 20 12.50 -2.15 3.04
CA ASP A 20 11.32 -1.87 2.26
C ASP A 20 10.05 -1.87 3.13
N ILE A 21 9.06 -1.08 2.72
CA ILE A 21 7.75 -1.02 3.37
C ILE A 21 6.83 -1.98 2.64
N GLU A 22 6.49 -3.09 3.28
CA GLU A 22 5.54 -4.07 2.75
C GLU A 22 4.12 -3.69 3.15
N VAL A 23 3.21 -3.65 2.18
CA VAL A 23 1.79 -3.35 2.37
C VAL A 23 0.98 -4.40 1.63
N LEU A 24 -0.10 -4.88 2.26
CA LEU A 24 -1.03 -5.77 1.59
C LEU A 24 -2.02 -4.94 0.75
N ILE A 25 -2.35 -5.43 -0.45
CA ILE A 25 -3.38 -4.81 -1.29
C ILE A 25 -4.70 -4.68 -0.50
N ASP A 26 -5.40 -3.57 -0.72
CA ASP A 26 -6.66 -3.21 -0.05
C ASP A 26 -6.56 -3.08 1.49
N GLN A 27 -5.33 -2.99 2.03
CA GLN A 27 -5.09 -2.82 3.45
C GLN A 27 -4.29 -1.55 3.74
N ALA A 28 -4.50 -1.01 4.94
CA ALA A 28 -3.79 0.14 5.45
C ALA A 28 -2.75 -0.27 6.50
N THR A 29 -1.57 0.34 6.43
CA THR A 29 -0.49 0.19 7.40
C THR A 29 -0.14 1.55 7.98
N MET A 30 -0.03 1.63 9.31
CA MET A 30 0.35 2.85 9.99
C MET A 30 1.88 2.99 10.02
N LEU A 31 2.37 4.16 9.62
CA LEU A 31 3.77 4.52 9.69
C LEU A 31 3.95 5.65 10.69
N ARG A 32 4.85 5.46 11.65
CA ARG A 32 5.22 6.49 12.62
C ARG A 32 6.55 7.12 12.22
N LEU A 33 6.55 8.45 12.17
CA LEU A 33 7.69 9.26 11.78
C LEU A 33 8.43 9.76 13.03
N GLU A 34 9.75 9.87 12.92
CA GLU A 34 10.61 10.48 13.96
C GLU A 34 10.44 12.01 14.04
N ARG A 35 9.95 12.62 12.95
CA ARG A 35 9.71 14.06 12.82
C ARG A 35 8.39 14.30 12.11
N SER A 36 7.83 15.50 12.26
CA SER A 36 6.62 15.87 11.54
C SER A 36 6.86 15.91 10.03
N ALA A 37 5.89 15.46 9.24
CA ALA A 37 5.92 15.60 7.78
C ALA A 37 5.44 17.00 7.38
N ALA A 38 6.19 17.66 6.51
CA ALA A 38 5.77 18.87 5.79
C ALA A 38 5.34 18.56 4.36
N GLU A 39 6.03 17.62 3.71
CA GLU A 39 5.73 17.18 2.35
C GLU A 39 5.81 15.66 2.25
N ILE A 40 4.89 15.08 1.47
CA ILE A 40 4.79 13.64 1.22
C ILE A 40 4.67 13.44 -0.28
N VAL A 41 5.54 12.60 -0.83
CA VAL A 41 5.54 12.24 -2.25
C VAL A 41 5.44 10.73 -2.37
N VAL A 42 4.46 10.28 -3.15
CA VAL A 42 4.34 8.88 -3.58
C VAL A 42 4.68 8.82 -5.05
N GLY A 43 5.62 7.95 -5.43
CA GLY A 43 6.08 7.84 -6.82
C GLY A 43 4.95 7.50 -7.80
N ASN A 44 4.10 6.53 -7.44
CA ASN A 44 2.91 6.17 -8.21
C ASN A 44 1.67 5.98 -7.29
N PRO A 45 0.75 6.95 -7.26
CA PRO A 45 -0.48 6.89 -6.47
C PRO A 45 -1.47 5.79 -6.87
N SER A 46 -1.30 5.14 -8.03
CA SER A 46 -2.14 3.99 -8.43
C SER A 46 -1.71 2.68 -7.75
N ILE A 47 -0.49 2.61 -7.22
CA ILE A 47 0.04 1.44 -6.50
C ILE A 47 -0.23 1.57 -5.00
N ALA A 48 0.08 2.71 -4.41
CA ALA A 48 -0.15 2.98 -2.99
C ALA A 48 -0.53 4.45 -2.77
N ASP A 49 -1.14 4.74 -1.63
CA ASP A 49 -1.58 6.09 -1.28
C ASP A 49 -1.32 6.37 0.20
N VAL A 50 -1.14 7.64 0.55
CA VAL A 50 -0.81 8.05 1.91
C VAL A 50 -1.74 9.16 2.37
N SER A 51 -2.29 8.99 3.57
CA SER A 51 -2.99 10.05 4.28
C SER A 51 -2.29 10.38 5.60
N VAL A 52 -2.40 11.64 6.02
CA VAL A 52 -1.83 12.12 7.28
C VAL A 52 -2.90 12.00 8.37
N GLN A 53 -2.67 11.17 9.38
CA GLN A 53 -3.56 11.08 10.53
C GLN A 53 -3.18 12.14 11.59
N SER A 54 -1.88 12.35 11.79
CA SER A 54 -1.33 13.42 12.64
C SER A 54 0.05 13.83 12.11
N GLY A 55 0.62 14.93 12.59
CA GLY A 55 1.87 15.48 12.05
C GLY A 55 3.02 14.46 11.89
N ASN A 56 3.07 13.42 12.74
CA ASN A 56 4.09 12.36 12.69
C ASN A 56 3.53 10.95 12.43
N THR A 57 2.26 10.82 12.03
CA THR A 57 1.62 9.51 11.80
C THR A 57 0.94 9.50 10.45
N LEU A 58 1.38 8.58 9.61
CA LEU A 58 0.87 8.37 8.26
C LEU A 58 0.09 7.06 8.19
N VAL A 59 -0.94 7.03 7.36
CA VAL A 59 -1.66 5.82 6.97
C VAL A 59 -1.34 5.57 5.52
N LEU A 60 -0.61 4.48 5.25
CA LEU A 60 -0.24 4.03 3.91
C LEU A 60 -1.19 2.91 3.48
N THR A 61 -1.86 3.07 2.35
CA THR A 61 -2.83 2.10 1.82
C THR A 61 -2.34 1.51 0.51
N GLY A 62 -2.35 0.18 0.39
CA GLY A 62 -2.07 -0.51 -0.87
C GLY A 62 -3.28 -0.48 -1.80
N LYS A 63 -3.13 0.02 -3.04
CA LYS A 63 -4.22 0.13 -4.03
C LYS A 63 -4.12 -0.89 -5.17
N SER A 64 -2.90 -1.21 -5.59
CA SER A 64 -2.66 -2.16 -6.68
C SER A 64 -1.31 -2.84 -6.49
N PHE A 65 -1.14 -4.02 -7.06
CA PHE A 65 0.12 -4.76 -7.01
C PHE A 65 1.25 -3.98 -7.69
N GLY A 66 2.44 -4.10 -7.11
CA GLY A 66 3.67 -3.55 -7.67
C GLY A 66 4.53 -2.85 -6.64
N GLU A 67 5.51 -2.12 -7.15
CA GLU A 67 6.47 -1.39 -6.34
C GLU A 67 6.41 0.10 -6.65
N THR A 68 6.44 0.91 -5.60
CA THR A 68 6.61 2.36 -5.71
C THR A 68 7.59 2.83 -4.63
N ASN A 69 7.68 4.13 -4.40
CA ASN A 69 8.50 4.70 -3.34
C ASN A 69 7.71 5.76 -2.59
N LEU A 70 8.02 5.88 -1.30
CA LEU A 70 7.51 6.90 -0.41
C LEU A 70 8.67 7.81 -0.01
N ILE A 71 8.50 9.10 -0.26
CA ILE A 71 9.41 10.15 0.19
C ILE A 71 8.65 11.05 1.16
N VAL A 72 9.23 11.28 2.33
CA VAL A 72 8.68 12.19 3.35
C VAL A 72 9.75 13.20 3.72
N ILE A 73 9.39 14.48 3.70
CA ILE A 73 10.27 15.61 3.98
C ILE A 73 9.70 16.37 5.19
N ASP A 74 10.58 16.76 6.11
CA ASP A 74 10.22 17.56 7.29
C ASP A 74 10.19 19.08 7.01
N PRO A 75 9.68 19.91 7.94
CA PRO A 75 9.61 21.36 7.76
C PRO A 75 10.95 22.05 7.47
N GLU A 76 12.07 21.42 7.82
CA GLU A 76 13.42 21.91 7.57
C GLU A 76 13.97 21.49 6.20
N GLY A 77 13.17 20.82 5.37
CA GLY A 77 13.55 20.38 4.03
C GLY A 77 14.42 19.13 4.02
N LYS A 78 14.52 18.40 5.14
CA LYS A 78 15.31 17.17 5.22
C LYS A 78 14.41 15.95 4.96
N VAL A 79 14.96 15.00 4.20
CA VAL A 79 14.32 13.72 3.91
C VAL A 79 14.29 12.88 5.19
N VAL A 80 13.08 12.57 5.67
CA VAL A 80 12.81 11.69 6.82
C VAL A 80 12.66 10.24 6.36
N ILE A 81 11.97 10.01 5.24
CA ILE A 81 11.81 8.70 4.61
C ILE A 81 12.14 8.84 3.13
N ASN A 82 12.92 7.88 2.61
CA ASN A 82 13.00 7.57 1.19
C ASN A 82 13.16 6.06 1.07
N ARG A 83 12.04 5.36 0.85
CA ARG A 83 11.98 3.89 0.86
C ARG A 83 11.10 3.37 -0.26
N ARG A 84 11.41 2.15 -0.72
CA ARG A 84 10.52 1.39 -1.59
C ARG A 84 9.30 0.94 -0.79
N VAL A 85 8.15 0.98 -1.45
CA VAL A 85 6.88 0.43 -0.99
C VAL A 85 6.54 -0.73 -1.92
N VAL A 86 6.31 -1.91 -1.35
CA VAL A 86 5.95 -3.12 -2.08
C VAL A 86 4.54 -3.50 -1.71
N VAL A 87 3.63 -3.53 -2.68
CA VAL A 87 2.24 -3.93 -2.50
C VAL A 87 2.03 -5.33 -3.01
N GLN A 88 1.62 -6.23 -2.12
CA GLN A 88 1.55 -7.67 -2.37
C GLN A 88 0.22 -8.29 -1.94
N GLU A 89 -0.02 -9.52 -2.40
CA GLU A 89 -1.18 -10.32 -1.97
C GLU A 89 -1.03 -10.74 -0.49
N PRO A 90 -2.14 -10.82 0.27
CA PRO A 90 -2.14 -11.43 1.58
C PRO A 90 -1.67 -12.88 1.49
N ALA A 91 -0.74 -13.28 2.36
CA ALA A 91 -0.12 -14.62 2.33
C ALA A 91 -1.08 -15.78 2.67
N GLY A 92 -2.35 -15.52 2.99
CA GLY A 92 -3.30 -16.53 3.40
C GLY A 92 -4.74 -16.15 3.06
N GLY A 93 -5.58 -17.16 2.94
CA GLY A 93 -7.00 -17.01 2.62
C GLY A 93 -7.29 -16.88 1.12
N TYR A 94 -6.35 -16.49 0.27
CA TYR A 94 -6.60 -16.37 -1.16
C TYR A 94 -6.22 -17.65 -1.93
N VAL A 95 -7.09 -18.10 -2.83
CA VAL A 95 -6.90 -19.25 -3.70
C VAL A 95 -7.14 -18.85 -5.15
N THR A 96 -6.12 -18.97 -5.98
CA THR A 96 -6.20 -18.65 -7.40
C THR A 96 -6.36 -19.91 -8.23
N VAL A 97 -7.44 -19.99 -9.01
CA VAL A 97 -7.77 -21.10 -9.90
C VAL A 97 -7.54 -20.68 -11.35
N TYR A 98 -6.75 -21.47 -12.08
CA TYR A 98 -6.50 -21.27 -13.51
C TYR A 98 -7.24 -22.31 -14.34
N ARG A 99 -8.04 -21.85 -15.32
CA ARG A 99 -8.74 -22.68 -16.31
C ARG A 99 -8.33 -22.23 -17.71
N GLY A 100 -7.23 -22.78 -18.22
CA GLY A 100 -6.62 -22.27 -19.45
C GLY A 100 -6.08 -20.85 -19.24
N LYS A 101 -6.60 -19.87 -20.00
CA LYS A 101 -6.24 -18.45 -19.85
C LYS A 101 -7.06 -17.73 -18.77
N ASN A 102 -8.08 -18.40 -18.24
CA ASN A 102 -9.01 -17.79 -17.32
C ASN A 102 -8.46 -17.93 -15.89
N ARG A 103 -8.34 -16.80 -15.20
CA ARG A 103 -7.91 -16.71 -13.80
C ARG A 103 -9.08 -16.25 -12.95
N VAL A 104 -9.34 -16.96 -11.86
CA VAL A 104 -10.34 -16.60 -10.85
C VAL A 104 -9.71 -16.76 -9.48
N THR A 105 -9.83 -15.73 -8.65
CA THR A 105 -9.30 -15.68 -7.29
C THR A 105 -10.44 -15.73 -6.29
N LEU A 106 -10.31 -16.59 -5.28
CA LEU A 106 -11.27 -16.80 -4.20
C LEU A 106 -10.65 -16.39 -2.87
N HIS A 107 -11.46 -15.88 -1.93
CA HIS A 107 -11.06 -15.67 -0.55
C HIS A 107 -11.79 -16.69 0.35
N CYS A 108 -11.03 -17.65 0.87
CA CYS A 108 -11.47 -18.79 1.67
C CYS A 108 -11.13 -18.61 3.15
N SER A 109 -12.16 -18.34 3.97
CA SER A 109 -12.03 -18.28 5.43
C SER A 109 -13.39 -18.35 6.14
N PRO A 110 -13.90 -19.52 6.59
CA PRO A 110 -13.57 -20.91 6.20
C PRO A 110 -14.26 -21.36 4.90
N ASN A 111 -15.29 -20.64 4.45
CA ASN A 111 -15.93 -20.83 3.15
C ASN A 111 -15.27 -19.91 2.12
N CYS A 112 -15.33 -20.27 0.84
CA CYS A 112 -14.76 -19.49 -0.24
C CYS A 112 -15.79 -18.53 -0.83
N GLU A 113 -15.50 -17.24 -0.69
CA GLU A 113 -16.23 -16.14 -1.34
C GLU A 113 -15.42 -15.60 -2.51
N THR A 114 -16.09 -14.85 -3.39
CA THR A 114 -15.45 -14.30 -4.58
C THR A 114 -15.16 -12.81 -4.44
N PRO A 115 -13.93 -12.43 -4.09
CA PRO A 115 -13.53 -11.03 -4.05
C PRO A 115 -13.42 -10.42 -5.45
N LEU A 116 -13.45 -9.09 -5.51
CA LEU A 116 -13.07 -8.34 -6.70
C LEU A 116 -11.54 -8.24 -6.73
N VAL A 117 -10.88 -9.00 -7.61
CA VAL A 117 -9.41 -9.08 -7.64
C VAL A 117 -8.88 -8.59 -8.99
N ILE A 118 -7.84 -7.75 -8.93
CA ILE A 118 -7.15 -7.24 -10.11
C ILE A 118 -6.46 -8.41 -10.84
N GLY A 119 -6.64 -8.49 -12.15
CA GLY A 119 -6.03 -9.51 -13.01
C GLY A 119 -6.83 -10.79 -13.19
N ASP A 120 -7.99 -10.93 -12.52
CA ASP A 120 -8.96 -11.98 -12.84
C ASP A 120 -9.65 -11.75 -14.19
N GLU A 121 -10.35 -12.77 -14.69
CA GLU A 121 -11.04 -12.72 -15.98
C GLU A 121 -11.98 -11.49 -16.09
N PRO A 122 -11.88 -10.67 -17.17
CA PRO A 122 -12.59 -9.38 -17.24
C PRO A 122 -14.10 -9.47 -17.07
N ALA A 123 -14.73 -10.51 -17.64
CA ALA A 123 -16.16 -10.75 -17.50
C ALA A 123 -16.58 -10.97 -16.04
N TYR A 124 -15.70 -11.59 -15.25
CA TYR A 124 -15.92 -11.81 -13.82
C TYR A 124 -15.85 -10.49 -13.03
N PHE A 125 -14.81 -9.69 -13.31
CA PHE A 125 -14.61 -8.38 -12.69
C PHE A 125 -15.79 -7.43 -12.93
N GLU A 126 -16.31 -7.39 -14.16
CA GLU A 126 -17.44 -6.54 -14.53
C GLU A 126 -18.74 -6.96 -13.83
N ALA A 127 -19.03 -8.26 -13.75
CA ALA A 127 -20.21 -8.79 -13.10
C ALA A 127 -20.26 -8.43 -11.61
N ILE A 128 -19.17 -8.69 -10.88
CA ILE A 128 -19.07 -8.37 -9.44
C ILE A 128 -19.08 -6.86 -9.21
N SER A 129 -18.38 -6.08 -10.04
CA SER A 129 -18.40 -4.61 -9.95
C SER A 129 -19.82 -4.04 -10.11
N LYS A 130 -20.61 -4.61 -11.01
CA LYS A 130 -22.01 -4.21 -11.22
C LYS A 130 -22.85 -4.52 -9.98
N GLU A 131 -22.73 -5.72 -9.43
CA GLU A 131 -23.46 -6.12 -8.22
C GLU A 131 -23.12 -5.23 -7.02
N ILE A 132 -21.83 -4.95 -6.81
CA ILE A 132 -21.36 -4.05 -5.74
C ILE A 132 -21.97 -2.65 -5.90
N ARG A 133 -21.92 -2.07 -7.11
CA ARG A 133 -22.50 -0.75 -7.37
C ARG A 133 -24.00 -0.72 -7.14
N THR A 134 -24.72 -1.75 -7.59
CA THR A 134 -26.17 -1.86 -7.33
C THR A 134 -26.46 -1.93 -5.84
N LYS A 135 -25.71 -2.74 -5.08
CA LYS A 135 -25.86 -2.86 -3.63
C LYS A 135 -25.54 -1.54 -2.91
N GLN A 136 -24.48 -0.85 -3.31
CA GLN A 136 -24.11 0.47 -2.78
C GLN A 136 -25.20 1.50 -3.06
N ALA A 137 -25.78 1.53 -4.26
CA ALA A 137 -26.86 2.44 -4.62
C ALA A 137 -28.12 2.22 -3.75
N ILE A 138 -28.50 0.96 -3.50
CA ILE A 138 -29.60 0.62 -2.59
C ILE A 138 -29.31 1.10 -1.16
N GLY A 139 -28.07 0.90 -0.70
CA GLY A 139 -27.63 1.35 0.63
C GLY A 139 -27.59 2.87 0.78
N GLN A 140 -27.13 3.61 -0.24
CA GLN A 140 -27.07 5.07 -0.24
C GLN A 140 -28.45 5.72 -0.35
N ALA A 141 -29.36 5.14 -1.14
CA ALA A 141 -30.75 5.59 -1.20
C ALA A 141 -31.48 5.53 0.15
N SER A 142 -30.99 4.69 1.09
CA SER A 142 -31.52 4.60 2.44
C SER A 142 -30.93 5.65 3.39
N ALA A 143 -29.73 6.16 3.12
CA ALA A 143 -29.06 7.16 3.96
C ALA A 143 -29.50 8.61 3.67
N GLU A 144 -30.00 8.89 2.46
CA GLU A 144 -30.49 10.21 2.07
C GLU A 144 -31.95 10.48 2.50
N GLY A 145 -32.66 9.47 3.00
CA GLY A 145 -34.07 9.56 3.44
C GLY A 145 -34.29 10.11 4.85
N GLU A 146 -33.24 10.33 5.65
CA GLU A 146 -33.33 10.74 7.07
C GLU A 146 -32.90 12.19 7.34
N GLN A 147 -32.49 12.97 6.33
CA GLN A 147 -32.06 14.37 6.50
C GLN A 147 -33.08 15.41 5.99
N GLN A 148 -34.34 15.03 5.81
CA GLN A 148 -35.39 15.95 5.35
C GLN A 148 -36.62 15.90 6.27
N SER A 149 -36.39 16.04 7.57
CA SER A 149 -37.45 16.37 8.52
C SER A 149 -36.87 17.09 9.75
N GLU A 150 -36.46 18.35 9.56
CA GLU A 150 -36.49 19.38 10.63
C GLU A 150 -36.52 20.78 10.03
#